data_AF-A0A7V9AHL3-F1
#
_entry.id   AF-A0A7V9AHL3-F1
#
_cell.length_a   1.000
_cell.length_b   1.000
_cell.length_c   1.000
_cell.angle_alpha   90.00
_cell.angle_beta   90.00
_cell.angle_gamma   90.00
#
_symmetry.space_group_name_H-M   'P 1'
#
loop_
_entity.id
_entity.type
_entity.pdbx_description
1 polymer ?
#
loop_
_entity_poly.entity_id
_entity_poly.type
_entity_poly.pdbx_seq_one_letter_code
_entity_poly.pdbx_strand_id
1 'polypeptide(L)'
;MSKPRQRTVASPAEMEGVGLHTGESVRLRVLPAPPGSGIRFHRTDLEGAGPVRARVENVVSTDRGTVLASGDVQVHTVEHLLSAVVGLQID
;
A
#
# COMPACT_ATOMS: atom_id res chain seq x y z
N MET A 1 27.95 -5.16 -12.29
CA MET A 1 27.33 -5.24 -10.94
C MET A 1 26.08 -6.09 -11.05
N SER A 2 25.87 -7.06 -10.15
CA SER A 2 24.63 -7.86 -10.12
C SER A 2 23.46 -6.95 -9.72
N LYS A 3 22.30 -7.06 -10.37
CA LYS A 3 21.09 -6.35 -9.93
C LYS A 3 20.73 -6.84 -8.52
N PRO A 4 20.48 -5.93 -7.55
CA PRO A 4 20.00 -6.35 -6.23
C PRO A 4 18.72 -7.17 -6.38
N ARG A 5 18.61 -8.26 -5.61
CA ARG A 5 17.43 -9.13 -5.62
C ARG A 5 16.28 -8.39 -4.95
N GLN A 6 15.13 -8.40 -5.61
CA GLN A 6 13.90 -7.87 -5.01
C GLN A 6 13.52 -8.64 -3.76
N ARG A 7 12.90 -7.96 -2.79
CA ARG A 7 12.45 -8.55 -1.52
C ARG A 7 10.95 -8.41 -1.36
N THR A 8 10.36 -9.44 -0.78
CA THR A 8 8.96 -9.47 -0.36
C THR A 8 8.89 -10.02 1.06
N VAL A 9 7.76 -9.84 1.75
CA VAL A 9 7.52 -10.49 3.05
C VAL A 9 7.56 -12.02 2.92
N ALA A 10 8.12 -12.72 3.91
CA ALA A 10 8.26 -14.17 3.91
C ALA A 10 6.92 -14.90 4.15
N SER A 11 6.03 -14.28 4.91
CA SER A 11 4.67 -14.75 5.19
C SER A 11 3.75 -13.55 5.37
N PRO A 12 2.41 -13.74 5.29
CA PRO A 12 1.46 -12.69 5.58
C PRO A 12 1.70 -12.03 6.95
N ALA A 13 1.61 -10.71 7.02
CA ALA A 13 1.53 -9.94 8.26
C ALA A 13 0.18 -9.21 8.32
N GLU A 14 -0.39 -9.07 9.51
CA GLU A 14 -1.71 -8.48 9.72
C GLU A 14 -1.70 -7.54 10.92
N MET A 15 -2.45 -6.44 10.81
CA MET A 15 -2.69 -5.52 11.91
C MET A 15 -4.10 -4.92 11.81
N GLU A 16 -4.67 -4.57 12.95
CA GLU A 16 -5.94 -3.86 13.05
C GLU A 16 -5.72 -2.50 13.70
N GLY A 17 -6.52 -1.52 13.31
CA GLY A 17 -6.43 -0.18 13.84
C GLY A 17 -7.55 0.73 13.35
N VAL A 18 -7.35 2.03 13.53
CA VAL A 18 -8.32 3.06 13.16
C VAL A 18 -7.65 4.05 12.21
N GLY A 19 -8.37 4.44 11.15
CA GLY A 19 -7.91 5.47 10.22
C GLY A 19 -7.83 6.83 10.90
N LEU A 20 -6.65 7.48 10.85
CA LEU A 20 -6.37 8.73 11.57
C LEU A 20 -7.37 9.87 11.25
N HIS A 21 -7.83 9.96 9.99
CA HIS A 21 -8.71 11.04 9.54
C HIS A 21 -10.17 10.63 9.35
N THR A 22 -10.45 9.34 9.23
CA THR A 22 -11.80 8.83 9.01
C THR A 22 -12.44 8.32 10.29
N GLY A 23 -11.65 7.87 11.29
CA GLY A 23 -12.17 7.20 12.48
C GLY A 23 -12.67 5.77 12.21
N GLU A 24 -12.53 5.28 10.98
CA GLU A 24 -13.02 3.96 10.57
C GLU A 24 -12.08 2.85 11.04
N SER A 25 -12.67 1.73 11.47
CA SER A 25 -11.91 0.51 11.77
C SER A 25 -11.37 -0.13 10.49
N VAL A 26 -10.07 -0.43 10.48
CA VAL A 26 -9.39 -1.00 9.32
C VAL A 26 -8.55 -2.19 9.77
N ARG A 27 -8.58 -3.25 8.96
CA ARG A 27 -7.68 -4.40 9.02
C ARG A 27 -6.75 -4.36 7.81
N LEU A 28 -5.45 -4.26 8.05
CA LEU A 28 -4.41 -4.26 7.02
C LEU A 28 -3.74 -5.63 6.98
N ARG A 29 -3.59 -6.18 5.77
CA ARG A 29 -2.81 -7.39 5.51
C ARG A 29 -1.73 -7.10 4.48
N VAL A 30 -0.48 -7.43 4.80
CA VAL A 30 0.67 -7.35 3.89
C VAL A 30 1.00 -8.77 3.44
N LEU A 31 0.93 -9.02 2.13
CA LEU A 31 1.07 -10.36 1.55
C LEU A 31 2.34 -10.45 0.68
N PRO A 32 2.93 -11.65 0.54
CA PRO A 32 4.00 -11.85 -0.43
C PRO A 32 3.55 -11.54 -1.85
N ALA A 33 4.43 -10.96 -2.67
CA ALA A 33 4.18 -10.66 -4.07
C ALA A 33 5.29 -11.19 -4.99
N PRO A 34 4.98 -11.60 -6.24
CA PRO A 34 6.00 -11.98 -7.22
C PRO A 34 6.93 -10.81 -7.59
N PRO A 35 8.15 -11.09 -8.08
CA PRO A 35 9.03 -10.05 -8.59
C PRO A 35 8.39 -9.17 -9.67
N GLY A 36 8.66 -7.87 -9.64
CA GLY A 36 8.13 -6.87 -10.57
C GLY A 36 6.74 -6.35 -10.20
N SER A 37 6.16 -6.82 -9.10
CA SER A 37 4.83 -6.37 -8.66
C SER A 37 4.83 -4.89 -8.25
N GLY A 38 5.87 -4.44 -7.56
CA GLY A 38 5.85 -3.18 -6.83
C GLY A 38 4.88 -3.23 -5.64
N ILE A 39 4.78 -2.13 -4.90
CA ILE A 39 3.79 -2.00 -3.83
C ILE A 39 2.40 -1.69 -4.40
N ARG A 40 1.40 -2.46 -3.99
CA ARG A 40 0.00 -2.36 -4.44
C ARG A 40 -0.94 -2.42 -3.26
N PHE A 41 -1.86 -1.46 -3.19
CA PHE A 41 -2.93 -1.46 -2.23
C PHE A 41 -4.19 -2.08 -2.84
N HIS A 42 -4.88 -2.89 -2.05
CA HIS A 42 -6.13 -3.53 -2.43
C HIS A 42 -7.21 -3.15 -1.40
N ARG A 43 -8.31 -2.56 -1.88
CA ARG A 43 -9.52 -2.31 -1.08
C ARG A 43 -10.40 -3.54 -1.14
N THR A 44 -10.22 -4.46 -0.19
CA THR A 44 -10.93 -5.75 -0.17
C THR A 44 -12.41 -5.64 0.22
N ASP A 45 -12.81 -4.48 0.72
CA ASP A 45 -14.19 -4.11 1.02
C ASP A 45 -14.97 -3.66 -0.23
N LEU A 46 -14.30 -3.44 -1.35
CA LEU A 46 -14.91 -3.05 -2.62
C LEU A 46 -14.85 -4.21 -3.63
N GLU A 47 -16.00 -4.77 -3.98
CA GLU A 47 -16.08 -5.87 -4.94
C GLU A 47 -15.64 -5.42 -6.34
N GLY A 48 -14.79 -6.22 -6.99
CA GLY A 48 -14.29 -5.94 -8.35
C GLY A 48 -13.25 -4.81 -8.44
N ALA A 49 -12.88 -4.18 -7.32
CA ALA A 49 -11.88 -3.12 -7.30
C ALA A 49 -10.48 -3.65 -7.67
N GLY A 50 -9.87 -3.02 -8.68
CA GLY A 50 -8.48 -3.27 -9.04
C GLY A 50 -7.49 -2.71 -8.00
N PRO A 51 -6.22 -3.12 -8.05
CA PRO A 51 -5.19 -2.58 -7.17
C PRO A 51 -4.85 -1.12 -7.48
N VAL A 52 -4.59 -0.34 -6.44
CA VAL A 52 -3.96 0.99 -6.55
C VAL A 52 -2.45 0.84 -6.40
N ARG A 53 -1.68 1.11 -7.46
CA ARG A 53 -0.20 1.04 -7.40
C ARG A 53 0.35 2.22 -6.59
N ALA A 54 1.33 1.97 -5.73
CA ALA A 54 2.05 3.02 -5.02
C ALA A 54 3.07 3.70 -5.96
N ARG A 55 2.57 4.60 -6.82
CA ARG A 55 3.36 5.38 -7.77
C ARG A 55 2.93 6.83 -7.71
N VAL A 56 3.86 7.73 -8.02
CA VAL A 56 3.63 9.18 -8.06
C VAL A 56 2.47 9.54 -9.01
N GLU A 57 2.35 8.82 -10.14
CA GLU A 57 1.25 8.98 -11.11
C GLU A 57 -0.15 8.76 -10.52
N ASN A 58 -0.26 8.03 -9.40
CA ASN A 58 -1.52 7.74 -8.72
C ASN A 58 -1.78 8.63 -7.50
N VAL A 59 -0.88 9.58 -7.17
CA VAL A 59 -1.10 10.52 -6.07
C VAL A 59 -2.13 11.55 -6.50
N VAL A 60 -3.27 11.61 -5.80
CA VAL A 60 -4.36 12.54 -6.10
C VAL A 60 -4.51 13.66 -5.07
N SER A 61 -3.94 13.49 -3.88
CA SER A 61 -3.90 14.53 -2.86
C SER A 61 -2.72 14.32 -1.91
N THR A 62 -2.22 15.42 -1.38
CA THR A 62 -1.23 15.49 -0.30
C THR A 62 -1.78 16.22 0.93
N ASP A 63 -3.07 16.59 0.93
CA ASP A 63 -3.69 17.33 2.02
C ASP A 63 -3.92 16.39 3.21
N ARG A 64 -3.27 16.70 4.32
CA ARG A 64 -3.32 15.88 5.55
C ARG A 64 -2.88 14.43 5.31
N GLY A 65 -2.01 14.20 4.33
CA GLY A 65 -1.43 12.89 4.05
C GLY A 65 -1.44 12.56 2.56
N THR A 66 -0.74 11.50 2.18
CA THR A 66 -0.67 11.03 0.79
C THR A 66 -1.87 10.15 0.48
N VAL A 67 -2.65 10.54 -0.53
CA VAL A 67 -3.79 9.78 -1.03
C VAL A 67 -3.45 9.24 -2.42
N LEU A 68 -3.59 7.93 -2.58
CA LEU A 68 -3.47 7.27 -3.87
C LEU A 68 -4.85 6.93 -4.43
N ALA A 69 -5.00 7.00 -5.75
CA ALA A 69 -6.21 6.57 -6.44
C ALA A 69 -5.95 5.77 -7.72
N SER A 70 -6.92 4.93 -8.08
CA SER A 70 -7.02 4.29 -9.40
C SER A 70 -8.50 4.16 -9.77
N GLY A 71 -8.97 4.96 -10.72
CA GLY A 71 -10.40 5.13 -10.96
C GLY A 71 -11.08 5.71 -9.70
N ASP A 72 -12.19 5.11 -9.29
CA ASP A 72 -12.95 5.56 -8.11
C ASP A 72 -12.41 5.00 -6.78
N VAL A 73 -11.38 4.15 -6.83
CA VAL A 73 -10.78 3.52 -5.64
C VAL A 73 -9.70 4.43 -5.07
N GLN A 74 -9.84 4.79 -3.79
CA GLN A 74 -8.87 5.62 -3.06
C GLN A 74 -8.34 4.93 -1.80
N VAL A 75 -7.08 5.23 -1.47
CA VAL A 75 -6.38 4.78 -0.26
C VAL A 75 -5.69 5.98 0.36
N HIS A 76 -6.05 6.28 1.61
CA HIS A 76 -5.61 7.47 2.33
C HIS A 76 -4.45 7.14 3.26
N THR A 77 -3.61 8.15 3.52
CA THR A 77 -2.57 8.13 4.57
C THR A 77 -1.60 6.94 4.40
N VAL A 78 -1.08 6.76 3.17
CA VAL A 78 -0.19 5.64 2.84
C VAL A 78 1.27 5.84 3.29
N GLU A 79 1.66 7.08 3.60
CA GLU A 79 3.04 7.54 3.75
C GLU A 79 3.84 6.82 4.83
N HIS A 80 3.26 6.57 6.01
CA HIS A 80 3.99 5.90 7.10
C HIS A 80 4.24 4.43 6.79
N LEU A 81 3.25 3.73 6.20
CA LEU A 81 3.43 2.34 5.78
C LEU A 81 4.48 2.26 4.67
N LEU A 82 4.41 3.12 3.67
CA LEU A 82 5.40 3.17 2.59
C LEU A 82 6.80 3.51 3.12
N SER A 83 6.92 4.39 4.11
CA SER A 83 8.20 4.66 4.79
C SER A 83 8.77 3.41 5.47
N ALA A 84 7.94 2.62 6.15
CA ALA A 84 8.38 1.38 6.78
C ALA A 84 8.78 0.31 5.75
N VAL A 85 7.99 0.16 4.68
CA VAL A 85 8.28 -0.75 3.55
C VAL A 85 9.63 -0.43 2.93
N VAL A 86 9.89 0.85 2.65
CA VAL A 86 11.19 1.31 2.12
C VAL A 86 12.31 1.08 3.13
N GLY A 87 12.10 1.40 4.42
CA GLY A 87 13.09 1.17 5.47
C GLY A 87 13.49 -0.30 5.64
N LEU A 88 12.56 -1.22 5.38
CA LEU A 88 12.77 -2.67 5.38
C LEU A 88 13.27 -3.22 4.03
N GLN A 89 13.42 -2.36 3.03
CA GLN A 89 13.86 -2.70 1.67
C GLN A 89 12.94 -3.73 0.98
N ILE A 90 11.63 -3.59 1.16
CA ILE A 90 10.62 -4.41 0.46
C ILE A 90 10.29 -3.74 -0.89
N ASP A 91 10.26 -4.54 -1.96
CA ASP A 91 10.06 -4.11 -3.36
C ASP A 91 8.65 -4.36 -3.89
#